data_AF-A0A7H4MJ21-F1
#
_entry.id   AF-A0A7H4MJ21-F1
#
_cell.length_a   1.000
_cell.length_b   1.000
_cell.length_c   1.000
_cell.angle_alpha   90.00
_cell.angle_beta   90.00
_cell.angle_gamma   90.00
#
_symmetry.space_group_name_H-M   'P 1'
#
loop_
_entity.id
_entity.type
_entity.pdbx_description
1 polymer ?
#
loop_
_entity_poly.entity_id
_entity_poly.type
_entity_poly.pdbx_seq_one_letter_code
_entity_poly.pdbx_strand_id
1 'polypeptide(L)'
;MTLAAGDITLIDAPALLDCLAADLASGLIAAAAPAGGAIRRHRHRLPAGQILPMVQLSQRLLLESMGGTALSASESEAALEAIACLLRPVLHQREPAPSRREKQFQKIIALIDASIQSEHLRPEWLASETGMSVRSLYRLFADKGLVVAQYIKNRRLDLCARALQKCP
;
A
#
# COMPACT_ATOMS: atom_id res chain seq x y z
N MET A 1 -7.99 -16.37 14.60
CA MET A 1 -6.70 -15.71 14.94
C MET A 1 -7.00 -14.84 16.14
N THR A 2 -6.49 -15.14 17.34
CA THR A 2 -6.88 -14.41 18.57
C THR A 2 -6.15 -13.07 18.66
N LEU A 3 -6.90 -11.97 18.61
CA LEU A 3 -6.40 -10.60 18.82
C LEU A 3 -6.23 -10.36 20.32
N ALA A 4 -5.13 -9.72 20.73
CA ALA A 4 -4.93 -9.27 22.10
C ALA A 4 -5.17 -7.75 22.21
N ALA A 5 -5.49 -7.29 23.42
CA ALA A 5 -5.65 -5.86 23.68
C ALA A 5 -4.36 -5.09 23.33
N GLY A 6 -4.51 -4.00 22.56
CA GLY A 6 -3.40 -3.16 22.10
C GLY A 6 -2.75 -3.60 20.78
N ASP A 7 -3.15 -4.72 20.18
CA ASP A 7 -2.66 -5.12 18.87
C ASP A 7 -3.15 -4.16 17.77
N ILE A 8 -2.24 -3.68 16.93
CA ILE A 8 -2.60 -2.92 15.72
C ILE A 8 -2.58 -3.87 14.53
N THR A 9 -3.70 -3.97 13.81
CA THR A 9 -3.79 -4.77 12.59
C THR A 9 -4.09 -3.87 11.41
N LEU A 10 -3.21 -3.89 10.40
CA LEU A 10 -3.42 -3.20 9.13
C LEU A 10 -4.00 -4.19 8.13
N ILE A 11 -5.12 -3.81 7.53
CA ILE A 11 -5.91 -4.65 6.62
C ILE A 11 -6.33 -3.76 5.44
N ASP A 12 -6.30 -4.31 4.23
CA ASP A 12 -6.83 -3.63 3.06
C ASP A 12 -8.35 -3.42 3.21
N ALA A 13 -8.85 -2.25 2.78
CA ALA A 13 -10.28 -1.90 2.87
C ALA A 13 -11.26 -3.00 2.39
N PRO A 14 -11.06 -3.70 1.25
CA PRO A 14 -11.95 -4.79 0.84
C PRO A 14 -11.87 -6.02 1.75
N ALA A 15 -10.72 -6.26 2.40
CA ALA A 15 -10.54 -7.38 3.33
C ALA A 15 -11.05 -7.06 4.75
N LEU A 16 -11.40 -5.80 5.04
CA LEU A 16 -11.98 -5.38 6.31
C LEU A 16 -13.35 -6.04 6.56
N LEU A 17 -14.16 -6.19 5.51
CA LEU A 17 -15.52 -6.73 5.61
C LEU A 17 -15.52 -8.20 6.05
N ASP A 18 -14.57 -9.00 5.55
CA ASP A 18 -14.41 -10.41 5.95
C ASP A 18 -13.93 -10.56 7.40
N CYS A 19 -13.18 -9.57 7.90
CA CYS A 19 -12.66 -9.60 9.27
C CYS A 19 -13.70 -9.22 10.32
N LEU A 20 -14.58 -8.27 9.99
CA LEU A 20 -15.67 -7.84 10.86
C LEU A 20 -16.70 -8.96 11.10
N ALA A 21 -16.83 -9.89 10.15
CA ALA A 21 -17.74 -11.03 10.25
C ALA A 21 -17.25 -12.16 11.18
N ALA A 22 -15.95 -12.20 11.51
CA ALA A 22 -15.33 -13.39 12.10
C ALA A 22 -15.09 -13.33 13.63
N ASP A 23 -14.97 -12.15 14.24
CA ASP A 23 -14.79 -12.02 15.70
C ASP A 23 -14.87 -10.54 16.11
N LEU A 24 -15.95 -10.14 16.78
CA LEU A 24 -16.06 -8.82 17.40
C LEU A 24 -16.03 -8.97 18.92
N ALA A 25 -14.82 -9.07 19.47
CA ALA A 25 -14.59 -8.63 20.83
C ALA A 25 -14.68 -7.10 20.87
N SER A 26 -15.45 -6.57 21.82
CA SER A 26 -15.69 -5.15 22.06
C SER A 26 -14.38 -4.34 22.07
N GLY A 27 -14.23 -3.32 21.22
CA GLY A 27 -13.12 -2.36 21.28
C GLY A 27 -12.29 -2.14 19.99
N LEU A 28 -12.77 -2.57 18.82
CA LEU A 28 -12.07 -2.31 17.55
C LEU A 28 -12.23 -0.85 17.10
N ILE A 29 -11.10 -0.18 16.86
CA ILE A 29 -11.03 1.15 16.25
C ILE A 29 -10.51 0.98 14.82
N ALA A 30 -11.35 1.32 13.84
CA ALA A 30 -10.99 1.29 12.42
C ALA A 30 -10.75 2.72 11.93
N ALA A 31 -9.61 2.93 11.28
CA ALA A 31 -9.24 4.20 10.66
C ALA A 31 -8.87 3.96 9.20
N ALA A 32 -9.43 4.76 8.29
CA ALA A 32 -9.11 4.72 6.87
C ALA A 32 -8.08 5.81 6.54
N ALA A 33 -6.86 5.43 6.17
CA ALA A 33 -5.84 6.36 5.70
C ALA A 33 -5.89 6.51 4.16
N PRO A 34 -5.78 7.74 3.61
CA PRO A 34 -5.74 7.94 2.17
C PRO A 34 -4.50 7.27 1.55
N ALA A 35 -4.68 6.68 0.36
CA ALA A 35 -3.71 5.83 -0.33
C ALA A 35 -2.44 6.53 -0.86
N GLY A 36 -2.06 7.69 -0.30
CA GLY A 36 -0.98 8.55 -0.80
C GLY A 36 0.44 8.04 -0.51
N GLY A 37 0.61 7.13 0.46
CA GLY A 37 1.88 6.48 0.75
C GLY A 37 1.80 4.99 0.39
N ALA A 38 2.77 4.49 -0.37
CA ALA A 38 2.88 3.12 -0.83
C ALA A 38 3.09 2.10 0.31
N ILE A 39 2.14 1.97 1.24
CA ILE A 39 2.05 0.85 2.15
C ILE A 39 1.59 -0.33 1.29
N ARG A 40 2.51 -1.27 1.04
CA ARG A 40 2.20 -2.43 0.20
C ARG A 40 1.07 -3.25 0.83
N ARG A 41 0.21 -3.76 -0.05
CA ARG A 41 -0.99 -4.57 0.22
C ARG A 41 -0.66 -5.86 0.98
N HIS A 42 -0.53 -5.78 2.29
CA HIS A 42 -0.28 -6.92 3.16
C HIS A 42 -0.98 -6.74 4.52
N ARG A 43 -1.56 -7.83 5.02
CA ARG A 43 -2.13 -7.90 6.36
C ARG A 43 -1.00 -7.94 7.38
N HIS A 44 -0.75 -6.82 8.07
CA HIS A 44 0.30 -6.75 9.10
C HIS A 44 -0.33 -6.77 10.49
N ARG A 45 0.15 -7.69 11.33
CA ARG A 45 -0.13 -7.67 12.77
C ARG A 45 1.06 -7.08 13.50
N LEU A 46 0.81 -6.06 14.31
CA LEU A 46 1.78 -5.44 15.19
C LEU A 46 1.41 -5.82 16.62
N PRO A 47 2.02 -6.89 17.19
CA PRO A 47 1.71 -7.31 18.54
C PRO A 47 2.18 -6.26 19.54
N ALA A 48 1.32 -5.88 20.49
CA ALA A 48 1.63 -4.89 21.51
C ALA A 48 2.81 -5.30 22.43
N GLY A 49 3.07 -6.61 22.54
CA GLY A 49 4.09 -7.18 23.43
C GLY A 49 5.53 -7.14 22.89
N GLN A 50 5.76 -6.77 21.63
CA GLN A 50 7.12 -6.50 21.14
C GLN A 50 7.38 -5.00 21.25
N ILE A 51 8.43 -4.62 21.99
CA ILE A 51 8.79 -3.22 22.29
C ILE A 51 9.20 -2.51 20.99
N LEU A 52 8.20 -2.02 20.26
CA LEU A 52 8.37 -1.16 19.11
C LEU A 52 7.89 0.23 19.55
N PRO A 53 8.81 1.14 19.91
CA PRO A 53 8.46 2.46 20.44
C PRO A 53 7.45 3.20 19.56
N MET A 54 7.57 3.02 18.25
CA MET A 54 6.68 3.61 17.25
C MET A 54 5.23 3.10 17.33
N VAL A 55 5.03 1.81 17.66
CA VAL A 55 3.69 1.23 17.87
C VAL A 55 3.07 1.81 19.14
N GLN A 56 3.85 1.91 20.22
CA GLN A 56 3.38 2.52 21.48
C GLN A 56 3.04 4.00 21.31
N LEU A 57 3.85 4.76 20.58
CA LEU A 57 3.58 6.16 20.26
C LEU A 57 2.29 6.30 19.43
N SER A 58 2.10 5.44 18.41
CA SER A 58 0.87 5.45 17.62
C SER A 58 -0.38 5.13 18.45
N GLN A 59 -0.27 4.21 19.41
CA GLN A 59 -1.35 3.85 20.32
C GLN A 59 -1.71 5.00 21.26
N ARG A 60 -0.71 5.70 21.80
CA ARG A 60 -0.94 6.88 22.66
C ARG A 60 -1.62 8.00 21.89
N LEU A 61 -1.14 8.33 20.68
CA LEU A 61 -1.78 9.34 19.83
C LEU A 61 -3.22 8.97 19.50
N LEU A 62 -3.51 7.70 19.20
CA LEU A 62 -4.88 7.23 18.96
C LEU A 62 -5.76 7.42 20.20
N LEU A 63 -5.30 6.98 21.37
CA LEU A 63 -6.05 7.09 22.62
C LEU A 63 -6.29 8.55 23.04
N GLU A 64 -5.29 9.42 22.87
CA GLU A 64 -5.39 10.86 23.14
C GLU A 64 -6.37 11.53 22.17
N SER A 65 -6.30 11.19 20.88
CA SER A 65 -7.23 11.70 19.84
C SER A 65 -8.68 11.27 20.08
N MET A 66 -8.90 10.14 20.74
CA MET A 66 -10.23 9.64 21.11
C MET A 66 -10.73 10.15 22.47
N GLY A 67 -9.84 10.70 23.30
CA GLY A 67 -10.03 10.88 24.73
C GLY A 67 -10.77 12.15 25.17
N GLY A 68 -11.15 13.08 24.27
CA GLY A 68 -11.85 14.27 24.77
C GLY A 68 -12.22 15.41 23.83
N THR A 69 -11.92 15.39 22.53
CA THR A 69 -12.30 16.48 21.62
C THR A 69 -12.85 15.96 20.30
N ALA A 70 -13.94 16.57 19.81
CA ALA A 70 -14.39 16.36 18.44
C ALA A 70 -13.36 17.01 17.51
N LEU A 71 -12.47 16.19 16.93
CA LEU A 71 -11.50 16.65 15.94
C LEU A 71 -12.23 17.16 14.70
N SER A 72 -11.79 18.30 14.17
CA SER A 72 -12.17 18.73 12.83
C SER A 72 -11.68 17.73 11.77
N ALA A 73 -12.20 17.83 10.55
CA ALA A 73 -11.75 16.98 9.45
C ALA A 73 -10.24 17.10 9.18
N SER A 74 -9.70 18.33 9.24
CA SER A 74 -8.26 18.58 9.05
C SER A 74 -7.40 18.02 10.19
N GLU A 75 -7.86 18.12 11.44
CA GLU A 75 -7.14 17.56 12.58
C GLU A 75 -7.18 16.03 12.56
N SER A 76 -8.31 15.45 12.15
CA SER A 76 -8.46 14.01 11.95
C SER A 76 -7.51 13.50 10.87
N GLU A 77 -7.43 14.19 9.72
CA GLU A 77 -6.50 13.84 8.65
C GLU A 77 -5.04 13.94 9.08
N ALA A 78 -4.67 15.02 9.79
CA ALA A 78 -3.32 15.20 10.32
C ALA A 78 -2.95 14.14 11.36
N ALA A 79 -3.87 13.77 12.26
CA ALA A 79 -3.68 12.72 13.24
C ALA A 79 -3.48 11.35 12.55
N LEU A 80 -4.29 11.06 11.53
CA LEU A 80 -4.15 9.83 10.73
C LEU A 80 -2.81 9.78 9.99
N GLU A 81 -2.37 10.87 9.38
CA GLU A 81 -1.05 10.91 8.71
C GLU A 81 0.09 10.78 9.73
N ALA A 82 -0.03 11.37 10.92
CA ALA A 82 0.96 11.21 11.98
C ALA A 82 1.06 9.74 12.42
N ILE A 83 -0.07 9.08 12.66
CA ILE A 83 -0.14 7.65 12.99
C ILE A 83 0.45 6.80 11.86
N ALA A 84 0.09 7.08 10.60
CA ALA A 84 0.63 6.39 9.43
C ALA A 84 2.15 6.56 9.31
N CYS A 85 2.66 7.77 9.57
CA CYS A 85 4.09 8.08 9.56
C CYS A 85 4.84 7.33 10.66
N LEU A 86 4.27 7.23 11.87
CA LEU A 86 4.86 6.44 12.96
C LEU A 86 4.93 4.94 12.64
N LEU A 87 3.89 4.39 12.02
CA LEU A 87 3.83 2.96 11.70
C LEU A 87 4.67 2.58 10.48
N ARG A 88 4.90 3.51 9.54
CA ARG A 88 5.66 3.30 8.30
C ARG A 88 7.01 2.58 8.51
N PRO A 89 7.93 3.02 9.40
CA PRO A 89 9.21 2.32 9.60
C PRO A 89 9.07 0.91 10.17
N VAL A 90 8.07 0.68 11.04
CA VAL A 90 7.81 -0.65 11.64
C VAL A 90 7.37 -1.64 10.56
N LEU A 91 6.56 -1.17 9.62
CA LEU A 91 6.10 -1.97 8.49
C LEU A 91 7.25 -2.31 7.55
N HIS A 92 8.10 -1.33 7.22
CA HIS A 92 9.28 -1.55 6.38
C HIS A 92 10.28 -2.54 6.98
N GLN A 93 10.48 -2.53 8.31
CA GLN A 93 11.39 -3.46 8.98
C GLN A 93 10.90 -4.92 8.99
N ARG A 94 9.59 -5.11 8.96
CA ARG A 94 8.96 -6.44 8.96
C ARG A 94 8.67 -6.97 7.56
N GLU A 95 8.78 -6.14 6.52
CA GLU A 95 8.77 -6.66 5.16
C GLU A 95 10.02 -7.52 4.96
N PRO A 96 9.87 -8.82 4.59
CA PRO A 96 11.02 -9.61 4.21
C PRO A 96 11.72 -8.90 3.05
N ALA A 97 13.05 -8.87 3.09
CA ALA A 97 13.85 -8.23 2.05
C ALA A 97 13.31 -8.65 0.67
N PRO A 98 13.01 -7.69 -0.23
CA PRO A 98 12.31 -8.01 -1.46
C PRO A 98 13.14 -9.01 -2.26
N SER A 99 12.50 -10.12 -2.64
CA SER A 99 13.15 -11.15 -3.44
C SER A 99 13.74 -10.54 -4.72
N ARG A 100 14.74 -11.19 -5.31
CA ARG A 100 15.30 -10.75 -6.60
C ARG A 100 14.21 -10.52 -7.65
N ARG A 101 13.19 -11.38 -7.66
CA ARG A 101 12.04 -11.29 -8.57
C ARG A 101 11.16 -10.08 -8.27
N GLU A 102 10.94 -9.74 -7.00
CA GLU A 102 10.20 -8.55 -6.60
C GLU A 102 10.93 -7.27 -7.00
N LYS A 103 12.25 -7.20 -6.75
CA LYS A 103 13.10 -6.08 -7.18
C LYS A 103 13.05 -5.90 -8.70
N GLN A 104 13.09 -7.00 -9.45
CA GLN A 104 12.96 -6.97 -10.90
C GLN A 104 11.61 -6.42 -11.35
N PHE A 105 10.52 -6.86 -10.71
CA PHE A 105 9.18 -6.34 -10.99
C PHE A 105 9.10 -4.82 -10.73
N GLN A 106 9.61 -4.35 -9.59
CA GLN A 106 9.63 -2.92 -9.28
C GLN A 106 10.44 -2.10 -10.27
N LYS A 107 11.61 -2.60 -10.69
CA LYS A 107 12.42 -1.97 -11.74
C LYS A 107 11.64 -1.80 -13.04
N ILE A 108 10.87 -2.83 -13.41
CA ILE A 108 10.05 -2.81 -14.63
C ILE A 108 8.90 -1.80 -14.50
N ILE A 109 8.20 -1.74 -13.36
CA ILE A 109 7.14 -0.75 -13.13
C ILE A 109 7.70 0.67 -13.23
N ALA A 110 8.85 0.94 -12.61
CA ALA A 110 9.49 2.24 -12.69
C ALA A 110 9.86 2.63 -14.14
N LEU A 111 10.35 1.66 -14.92
CA LEU A 111 10.65 1.87 -16.34
C LEU A 111 9.39 2.16 -17.17
N ILE A 112 8.29 1.45 -16.90
CA ILE A 112 6.99 1.74 -17.54
C ILE A 112 6.55 3.17 -17.24
N ASP A 113 6.61 3.59 -15.98
CA ASP A 113 6.19 4.92 -15.58
C ASP A 113 7.07 6.03 -16.19
N ALA A 114 8.39 5.80 -16.29
CA ALA A 114 9.31 6.72 -16.94
C ALA A 114 9.07 6.84 -18.46
N SER A 115 8.65 5.75 -19.11
CA SER A 115 8.45 5.67 -20.56
C SER A 115 6.98 5.69 -20.97
N ILE A 116 6.05 6.07 -20.09
CA ILE A 116 4.60 5.88 -20.32
C ILE A 116 4.07 6.68 -21.51
N GLN A 117 4.66 7.85 -21.75
CA GLN A 117 4.31 8.74 -22.86
C GLN A 117 4.95 8.31 -24.19
N SER A 118 5.94 7.42 -24.14
CA SER A 118 6.67 7.00 -25.33
C SER A 118 5.86 5.99 -26.14
N GLU A 119 5.74 6.21 -27.45
CA GLU A 119 4.97 5.33 -28.34
C GLU A 119 5.55 3.91 -28.46
N HIS A 120 6.86 3.78 -28.32
CA HIS A 120 7.59 2.52 -28.41
C HIS A 120 7.45 1.61 -27.17
N LEU A 121 6.78 2.07 -26.11
CA LEU A 121 6.55 1.27 -24.91
C LEU A 121 5.63 0.07 -25.22
N ARG A 122 6.26 -1.07 -25.49
CA ARG A 122 5.64 -2.37 -25.77
C ARG A 122 6.30 -3.46 -24.94
N PRO A 123 5.63 -4.61 -24.70
CA PRO A 123 6.22 -5.72 -23.94
C PRO A 123 7.56 -6.20 -24.48
N GLU A 124 7.74 -6.18 -25.81
CA GLU A 124 8.98 -6.57 -26.48
C GLU A 124 10.13 -5.63 -26.14
N TRP A 125 9.90 -4.32 -26.22
CA TRP A 125 10.87 -3.30 -25.86
C TRP A 125 11.22 -3.35 -24.37
N LEU A 126 10.21 -3.53 -23.51
CA LEU A 126 10.40 -3.65 -22.07
C LEU A 126 11.26 -4.88 -21.70
N ALA A 127 11.05 -5.99 -22.41
CA ALA A 127 11.83 -7.20 -22.24
C ALA A 127 13.30 -6.98 -22.65
N SER A 128 13.55 -6.34 -23.80
CA SER A 128 14.92 -6.02 -24.24
C SER A 128 15.63 -5.07 -23.28
N GLU A 129 14.97 -4.00 -22.85
CA GLU A 129 15.55 -2.98 -21.96
C GLU A 129 15.86 -3.54 -20.56
N THR A 130 15.11 -4.55 -20.13
CA THR A 130 15.30 -5.20 -18.82
C THR A 130 16.18 -6.44 -18.86
N GLY A 131 16.67 -6.84 -20.04
CA GLY A 131 17.48 -8.05 -20.24
C GLY A 131 16.70 -9.35 -19.98
N MET A 132 15.39 -9.35 -20.23
CA MET A 132 14.50 -10.49 -19.99
C MET A 132 13.91 -11.01 -21.31
N SER A 133 13.51 -12.28 -21.32
CA SER A 133 12.64 -12.76 -22.40
C SER A 133 11.22 -12.22 -22.22
N VAL A 134 10.49 -12.03 -23.33
CA VAL A 134 9.07 -11.64 -23.31
C VAL A 134 8.22 -12.64 -22.53
N ARG A 135 8.54 -13.94 -22.61
CA ARG A 135 7.87 -14.98 -21.82
C ARG A 135 8.09 -14.79 -20.32
N SER A 136 9.32 -14.48 -19.91
CA SER A 136 9.65 -14.22 -18.50
C SER A 136 8.94 -12.96 -17.99
N LEU A 137 8.82 -11.92 -18.82
CA LEU A 137 8.06 -10.72 -18.52
C LEU A 137 6.58 -11.04 -18.30
N TYR A 138 5.94 -11.78 -19.21
CA TYR A 138 4.54 -12.18 -19.04
C TYR A 138 4.32 -12.98 -17.75
N ARG A 139 5.20 -13.95 -17.46
CA ARG A 139 5.13 -14.70 -16.19
C ARG A 139 5.31 -13.80 -14.97
N LEU A 140 6.21 -12.82 -15.03
CA LEU A 140 6.43 -11.90 -13.93
C LEU A 140 5.17 -11.09 -13.56
N PHE A 141 4.42 -10.64 -14.57
CA PHE A 141 3.13 -9.97 -14.37
C PHE A 141 2.02 -10.93 -13.96
N ALA A 142 1.96 -12.13 -14.57
CA ALA A 142 0.95 -13.13 -14.25
C ALA A 142 1.03 -13.60 -12.79
N ASP A 143 2.23 -13.74 -12.23
CA ASP A 143 2.44 -14.03 -10.80
C ASP A 143 1.86 -12.95 -9.87
N LYS A 144 1.58 -11.75 -10.39
CA LYS A 144 0.92 -10.64 -9.68
C LYS A 144 -0.56 -10.50 -10.04
N GLY A 145 -1.12 -11.44 -10.81
CA GLY A 145 -2.48 -11.35 -11.34
C GLY A 145 -2.66 -10.23 -12.37
N LEU A 146 -1.58 -9.79 -13.01
CA LEU A 146 -1.59 -8.69 -13.97
C LEU A 146 -1.29 -9.19 -15.38
N VAL A 147 -1.80 -8.45 -16.37
CA VAL A 147 -1.43 -8.59 -17.78
C VAL A 147 -0.65 -7.34 -18.18
N VAL A 148 0.61 -7.48 -18.59
CA VAL A 148 1.50 -6.35 -18.87
C VAL A 148 0.95 -5.37 -19.92
N ALA A 149 0.33 -5.87 -20.98
CA ALA A 149 -0.27 -5.03 -22.01
C ALA A 149 -1.46 -4.22 -21.47
N GLN A 150 -2.32 -4.85 -20.68
CA GLN A 150 -3.44 -4.18 -20.02
C GLN A 150 -2.94 -3.16 -18.99
N TYR A 151 -1.89 -3.49 -18.26
CA TYR A 151 -1.26 -2.59 -17.29
C TYR A 151 -0.77 -1.30 -17.98
N ILE A 152 0.01 -1.42 -19.06
CA ILE A 152 0.50 -0.27 -19.84
C ILE A 152 -0.67 0.57 -20.37
N LYS A 153 -1.70 -0.07 -20.92
CA LYS A 153 -2.91 0.61 -21.41
C LYS A 153 -3.59 1.42 -20.31
N ASN A 154 -3.84 0.81 -19.14
CA ASN A 154 -4.49 1.49 -18.02
C ASN A 154 -3.65 2.68 -17.52
N ARG A 155 -2.32 2.53 -17.44
CA ARG A 155 -1.43 3.63 -17.03
C ARG A 155 -1.47 4.81 -18.01
N ARG A 156 -1.55 4.56 -19.32
CA ARG A 156 -1.75 5.62 -20.33
C ARG A 156 -3.11 6.31 -20.16
N LEU A 157 -4.18 5.54 -19.90
CA LEU A 157 -5.51 6.09 -19.65
C LEU A 157 -5.54 6.96 -18.38
N ASP A 158 -4.90 6.52 -17.30
CA ASP A 158 -4.77 7.31 -16.06
C ASP A 158 -4.08 8.66 -16.34
N LEU A 159 -3.04 8.67 -17.18
CA LEU A 159 -2.33 9.88 -17.58
C LEU A 159 -3.25 10.82 -18.37
N CYS A 160 -3.99 10.30 -19.35
CA CYS A 160 -4.97 11.08 -20.12
C CYS A 160 -6.07 11.65 -19.21
N ALA A 161 -6.62 10.85 -18.29
CA ALA A 161 -7.66 11.30 -17.36
C ALA A 161 -7.16 12.45 -16.48
N ARG A 162 -5.92 12.36 -15.97
CA ARG A 162 -5.29 13.46 -15.20
C ARG A 162 -5.05 14.71 -16.04
N ALA A 163 -4.69 14.57 -17.31
CA ALA A 163 -4.52 15.71 -18.19
C ALA A 163 -5.85 16.43 -18.45
N LEU A 164 -6.93 15.68 -18.65
CA LEU A 164 -8.29 16.22 -18.84
C LEU A 164 -8.80 16.94 -17.58
N GLN A 165 -8.57 16.37 -16.39
CA GLN A 165 -8.98 17.01 -15.12
C GLN A 165 -8.23 18.32 -14.81
N LYS A 166 -7.05 18.51 -15.40
CA LYS A 166 -6.22 19.71 -15.21
C LYS A 166 -6.48 20.79 -16.26
N CYS A 167 -7.31 20.51 -17.27
CA CYS A 167 -7.70 21.48 -18.27
C CYS A 167 -9.00 22.16 -17.79
N PRO A 168 -8.96 23.46 -17.43
CA PRO A 168 -10.12 24.20 -16.96
C PRO A 168 -11.18 24.43 -18.04
#